data_AF-A0A381RI53-F1
#
_entry.id   AF-A0A381RI53-F1
#
_cell.length_a   1.000
_cell.length_b   1.000
_cell.length_c   1.000
_cell.angle_alpha   90.00
_cell.angle_beta   90.00
_cell.angle_gamma   90.00
#
_symmetry.space_group_name_H-M   'P 1'
#
loop_
_entity.id
_entity.type
_entity.pdbx_description
1 polymer ?
#
loop_
_entity_poly.entity_id
_entity_poly.type
_entity_poly.pdbx_seq_one_letter_code
_entity_poly.pdbx_strand_id
1 'polypeptide(L)'
;MTDPKGRSGFDLGRSLEYFQNIVKESGPAASASYTLLASVLIFTLLGWYIDSSRGTKPIGILVGLGIGLITGFYHLAKTIWIRKR
;
A
#
# COMPACT_ATOMS: atom_id res chain seq x y z
N MET A 1 -36.00 28.74 28.28
CA MET A 1 -35.73 27.47 27.57
C MET A 1 -35.40 27.81 26.13
N THR A 2 -34.12 27.79 25.74
CA THR A 2 -33.70 28.11 24.36
C THR A 2 -33.10 26.87 23.71
N ASP A 3 -33.80 26.49 22.63
CA ASP A 3 -33.63 25.50 21.58
C ASP A 3 -32.26 24.79 21.38
N PRO A 4 -32.24 23.44 21.28
CA PRO A 4 -31.07 22.69 20.89
C PRO A 4 -31.29 21.93 19.57
N LYS A 5 -31.47 22.56 18.41
CA LYS A 5 -31.48 21.82 17.12
C LYS A 5 -30.99 22.68 15.95
N GLY A 6 -29.71 22.52 15.57
CA GLY A 6 -29.25 23.14 14.31
C GLY A 6 -27.76 23.06 13.94
N ARG A 7 -26.89 22.34 14.67
CA ARG A 7 -25.44 22.31 14.38
C ARG A 7 -24.91 21.05 13.67
N SER A 8 -25.68 19.96 13.60
CA SER A 8 -25.16 18.66 13.13
C SER A 8 -24.85 18.57 11.64
N GLY A 9 -25.59 19.28 10.77
CA GLY A 9 -25.39 19.22 9.32
C GLY A 9 -24.14 19.96 8.82
N PHE A 10 -23.77 21.06 9.49
CA PHE A 10 -22.61 21.88 9.10
C PHE A 10 -21.28 21.26 9.53
N ASP A 11 -21.25 20.55 10.66
CA ASP A 11 -20.03 19.89 11.14
C ASP A 11 -19.74 18.57 10.43
N LEU A 12 -20.77 17.78 10.08
CA LEU A 12 -20.58 16.53 9.32
C LEU A 12 -20.04 16.77 7.91
N GLY A 13 -20.56 17.78 7.20
CA GLY A 13 -20.09 18.13 5.86
C GLY A 13 -18.60 18.48 5.86
N ARG A 14 -18.17 19.32 6.81
CA ARG A 14 -16.75 19.66 6.98
C ARG A 14 -15.91 18.45 7.38
N SER A 15 -16.36 17.62 8.33
CA SER A 15 -15.62 16.40 8.71
C SER A 15 -15.44 15.43 7.54
N LEU A 16 -16.45 15.28 6.66
CA LEU A 16 -16.33 14.49 5.44
C LEU A 16 -15.37 15.10 4.42
N GLU A 17 -15.37 16.42 4.28
CA GLU A 17 -14.44 17.14 3.41
C GLU A 17 -12.99 17.00 3.89
N TYR A 18 -12.75 17.13 5.20
CA TYR A 18 -11.46 16.85 5.83
C TYR A 18 -11.04 15.39 5.64
N PHE A 19 -11.96 14.45 5.85
CA PHE A 19 -11.68 13.03 5.61
C PHE A 19 -11.30 12.76 4.15
N GLN A 20 -12.04 13.33 3.19
CA GLN A 20 -11.70 13.23 1.77
C GLN A 20 -10.33 13.82 1.46
N ASN A 21 -9.97 14.95 2.08
CA ASN A 21 -8.66 15.55 1.90
C ASN A 21 -7.55 14.64 2.43
N ILE A 22 -7.71 14.08 3.63
CA ILE A 22 -6.79 13.10 4.22
C ILE A 22 -6.67 11.86 3.33
N VAL A 23 -7.79 11.33 2.82
CA VAL A 23 -7.79 10.16 1.93
C VAL A 23 -7.08 10.46 0.60
N LYS A 24 -7.29 11.65 0.02
CA LYS A 24 -6.59 12.09 -1.20
C LYS A 24 -5.09 12.23 -0.97
N GLU A 25 -4.68 12.79 0.15
CA GLU A 25 -3.26 12.91 0.52
C GLU A 25 -2.63 11.53 0.82
N SER A 26 -3.40 10.62 1.42
CA SER A 26 -2.95 9.28 1.80
C SER A 26 -2.93 8.30 0.62
N GLY A 27 -3.73 8.53 -0.42
CA GLY A 27 -3.86 7.64 -1.58
C GLY A 27 -2.53 7.26 -2.23
N PRO A 28 -1.64 8.22 -2.54
CA PRO A 28 -0.31 7.94 -3.08
C PRO A 28 0.54 7.07 -2.16
N ALA A 29 0.55 7.33 -0.85
CA ALA A 29 1.30 6.53 0.12
C ALA A 29 0.73 5.11 0.24
N ALA A 30 -0.60 4.97 0.30
CA ALA A 30 -1.28 3.69 0.34
C ALA A 30 -1.00 2.85 -0.92
N SER A 31 -1.11 3.45 -2.11
CA SER A 31 -0.83 2.76 -3.38
C SER A 31 0.60 2.23 -3.47
N ALA A 32 1.55 3.01 -2.95
CA ALA A 32 2.95 2.64 -2.80
C ALA A 32 3.13 1.41 -1.91
N SER A 33 2.49 1.42 -0.73
CA SER A 33 2.52 0.30 0.22
C SER A 33 1.91 -0.98 -0.37
N TYR A 34 0.76 -0.89 -1.05
CA TYR A 34 0.11 -2.04 -1.68
C TYR A 34 0.95 -2.63 -2.82
N THR A 35 1.68 -1.79 -3.57
CA THR A 35 2.56 -2.26 -4.66
C THR A 35 3.75 -3.06 -4.12
N LEU A 36 4.37 -2.60 -3.03
CA LEU A 36 5.45 -3.33 -2.36
C LEU A 36 4.93 -4.65 -1.78
N LEU A 37 3.79 -4.60 -1.06
CA LEU A 37 3.15 -5.77 -0.49
C LEU A 37 2.85 -6.82 -1.57
N ALA A 38 2.23 -6.41 -2.68
CA ALA A 38 1.89 -7.30 -3.79
C ALA A 38 3.15 -7.91 -4.41
N SER A 39 4.20 -7.12 -4.62
CA SER A 39 5.48 -7.62 -5.16
C SER A 39 6.07 -8.68 -4.24
N VAL A 40 6.23 -8.37 -2.95
CA VAL A 40 6.77 -9.31 -1.96
C VAL A 40 5.93 -10.59 -1.91
N LEU A 41 4.60 -10.48 -1.82
CA LEU A 41 3.71 -11.65 -1.78
C LEU A 41 3.85 -12.54 -3.01
N ILE A 42 3.76 -11.96 -4.21
CA ILE A 42 3.79 -12.72 -5.47
C ILE A 42 5.13 -13.44 -5.62
N PHE A 43 6.26 -12.75 -5.41
CA PHE A 43 7.57 -13.38 -5.57
C PHE A 43 7.89 -14.38 -4.46
N THR A 44 7.42 -14.15 -3.23
CA THR A 44 7.58 -15.11 -2.12
C THR A 44 6.76 -16.38 -2.39
N LEU A 45 5.50 -16.25 -2.84
CA LEU A 45 4.66 -17.39 -3.20
C LEU A 45 5.24 -18.18 -4.38
N LEU A 46 5.77 -17.48 -5.38
CA LEU A 46 6.43 -18.09 -6.52
C LEU A 46 7.70 -18.86 -6.08
N GLY A 47 8.48 -18.26 -5.17
CA GLY A 47 9.65 -18.91 -4.57
C GLY A 47 9.29 -20.16 -3.79
N TRP A 48 8.19 -20.12 -3.01
CA TRP A 48 7.68 -21.27 -2.28
C TRP A 48 7.21 -22.39 -3.23
N TYR A 49 6.51 -22.04 -4.31
CA TYR A 49 6.08 -23.01 -5.31
C TYR A 49 7.25 -23.74 -5.97
N ILE A 50 8.31 -23.00 -6.32
CA ILE A 50 9.54 -23.58 -6.90
C ILE A 50 10.26 -24.48 -5.89
N ASP A 51 10.39 -24.06 -4.63
CA ASP A 51 11.02 -24.86 -3.59
C ASP A 51 10.24 -26.14 -3.31
N SER A 52 8.90 -26.05 -3.23
CA SER A 52 8.03 -27.20 -3.00
C SER A 52 8.10 -28.21 -4.15
N SER A 53 8.30 -27.77 -5.40
CA SER A 53 8.41 -28.66 -6.55
C SER A 53 9.78 -29.33 -6.68
N ARG A 54 10.85 -28.72 -6.16
CA ARG A 54 12.23 -29.21 -6.30
C ARG A 54 12.76 -29.92 -5.05
N GLY A 55 12.01 -29.91 -3.96
CA GLY A 55 12.46 -30.44 -2.66
C GLY A 55 13.67 -29.69 -2.09
N THR A 56 13.96 -28.50 -2.61
CA THR A 56 15.07 -27.66 -2.16
C THR A 56 14.74 -27.05 -0.81
N LYS A 57 15.78 -26.87 0.03
CA LYS A 57 15.76 -25.95 1.19
C LYS A 57 15.17 -24.59 0.76
N PRO A 58 14.65 -23.74 1.67
CA PRO A 58 13.85 -22.54 1.35
C PRO A 58 14.64 -21.39 0.67
N ILE A 59 15.37 -21.73 -0.40
CA ILE A 59 16.29 -20.89 -1.16
C ILE A 59 15.48 -20.12 -2.20
N GLY A 60 14.53 -20.76 -2.88
CA GLY A 60 13.59 -20.11 -3.78
C GLY A 60 12.76 -19.05 -3.08
N ILE A 61 12.30 -19.30 -1.86
CA ILE A 61 11.62 -18.31 -1.01
C ILE A 61 12.55 -17.13 -0.69
N LEU A 62 13.79 -17.39 -0.27
CA LEU A 62 14.77 -16.33 0.03
C LEU A 62 15.06 -15.45 -1.19
N VAL A 63 15.30 -16.07 -2.35
CA VAL A 63 15.57 -15.38 -3.61
C VAL A 63 14.34 -14.60 -4.07
N GLY A 64 13.15 -15.22 -4.01
CA GLY A 64 11.88 -14.59 -4.34
C GLY A 64 11.60 -13.37 -3.46
N LEU A 65 11.82 -13.48 -2.15
CA LEU A 65 11.70 -12.37 -1.21
C LEU A 65 12.67 -11.23 -1.54
N GLY A 66 13.93 -11.56 -1.82
CA GLY A 66 14.94 -10.57 -2.21
C GLY A 66 14.56 -9.82 -3.49
N ILE A 67 14.16 -10.55 -4.53
CA ILE A 67 13.69 -9.96 -5.80
C ILE A 67 12.44 -9.11 -5.57
N GLY A 68 11.45 -9.62 -4.83
CA GLY A 68 10.20 -8.91 -4.54
C GLY A 68 10.41 -7.61 -3.78
N LEU A 69 11.35 -7.59 -2.83
CA LEU A 69 11.75 -6.36 -2.14
C LEU A 69 12.42 -5.38 -3.10
N ILE A 70 13.42 -5.81 -3.87
CA ILE A 70 14.14 -4.94 -4.83
C ILE A 70 13.16 -4.34 -5.84
N THR A 71 12.29 -5.16 -6.45
CA THR A 71 11.31 -4.71 -7.43
C THR A 71 10.27 -3.78 -6.79
N GLY A 72 9.75 -4.11 -5.61
CA GLY A 72 8.76 -3.27 -4.93
C GLY A 72 9.32 -1.92 -4.52
N PHE A 73 10.55 -1.88 -3.97
CA PHE A 73 11.24 -0.62 -3.65
C PHE A 73 11.61 0.16 -4.90
N TYR A 74 12.01 -0.51 -5.99
CA TYR A 74 12.26 0.15 -7.27
C TYR A 74 10.99 0.85 -7.79
N HIS A 75 9.85 0.17 -7.73
CA HIS A 75 8.57 0.75 -8.16
C HIS A 75 8.16 1.93 -7.26
N LEU A 76 8.35 1.79 -5.95
CA LEU A 76 8.11 2.84 -4.97
C LEU A 76 8.97 4.08 -5.26
N ALA A 77 10.28 3.89 -5.40
CA ALA A 77 11.23 4.95 -5.68
C ALA A 77 10.91 5.65 -7.01
N LYS A 78 10.56 4.87 -8.04
CA LYS A 78 10.12 5.39 -9.33
C LYS A 78 8.87 6.26 -9.18
N THR A 79 7.83 5.80 -8.48
CA THR A 79 6.58 6.57 -8.30
C THR A 79 6.81 7.86 -7.50
N ILE A 80 7.65 7.82 -6.47
CA ILE A 80 7.99 9.02 -5.67
C ILE A 80 8.81 10.02 -6.50
N TRP A 81 9.84 9.56 -7.23
CA TRP A 81 10.69 10.44 -8.02
C TRP A 81 10.02 11.02 -9.27
N ILE A 82 9.14 10.26 -9.93
CA ILE A 82 8.41 10.74 -11.11
C ILE A 82 7.40 11.83 -10.76
N ARG A 83 6.84 11.83 -9.54
CA ARG A 83 5.92 12.88 -9.09
C ARG A 83 6.61 14.24 -8.88
N LYS A 84 7.95 14.29 -8.88
CA LYS A 84 8.72 15.53 -8.66
C LYS A 84 9.09 16.26 -9.96
N ARG A 85 8.59 15.84 -11.13
CA ARG A 85 8.73 16.58 -12.40
C ARG A 85 7.40 17.10 -12.90
#